data_AF-A0A284VQ19-F1
#
_entry.id   AF-A0A284VQ19-F1
#
_cell.length_a   1.000
_cell.length_b   1.000
_cell.length_c   1.000
_cell.angle_alpha   90.00
_cell.angle_beta   90.00
_cell.angle_gamma   90.00
#
_symmetry.space_group_name_H-M   'P 1'
#
loop_
_entity.id
_entity.type
_entity.pdbx_description
1 polymer ?
#
loop_
_entity_poly.entity_id
_entity_poly.type
_entity_poly.pdbx_seq_one_letter_code
_entity_poly.pdbx_strand_id
1 'polypeptide(L)'
;MSNVIAYAKRHSLKKIILFIDRATYHKTPEVKKFVKEHKDILRIKFLGKGDPNSNPIESLVNRRLNSAVGVDRSHASIDVMTTAARNFLRKYNSIYAT
;
A
#
# COMPACT_ATOMS: atom_id res chain seq x y z
N MET A 1 -7.02 6.97 -0.45
CA MET A 1 -6.07 8.11 -0.41
C MET A 1 -6.70 9.39 0.14
N SER A 2 -7.94 9.74 -0.25
CA SER A 2 -8.64 10.94 0.22
C SER A 2 -8.76 11.05 1.74
N ASN A 3 -8.98 9.94 2.45
CA ASN A 3 -9.04 9.93 3.92
C ASN A 3 -7.69 10.29 4.58
N VAL A 4 -6.56 9.88 3.98
CA VAL A 4 -5.21 10.18 4.48
C VAL A 4 -4.89 11.66 4.27
N ILE A 5 -5.25 12.21 3.12
CA ILE A 5 -5.12 13.65 2.84
C ILE A 5 -6.01 14.47 3.78
N ALA A 6 -7.27 14.06 3.99
CA ALA A 6 -8.16 14.73 4.91
C ALA A 6 -7.62 14.69 6.35
N TYR A 7 -7.08 13.55 6.77
CA TYR A 7 -6.38 13.43 8.05
C TYR A 7 -5.20 14.41 8.14
N ALA A 8 -4.32 14.40 7.13
CA ALA A 8 -3.16 15.28 7.12
C ALA A 8 -3.54 16.77 7.17
N LYS A 9 -4.61 17.17 6.48
CA LYS A 9 -5.17 18.54 6.57
C LYS A 9 -5.68 18.87 7.97
N ARG A 10 -6.47 17.96 8.59
CA ARG A 10 -7.00 18.15 9.95
C ARG A 10 -5.90 18.28 11.01
N HIS A 11 -4.79 17.60 10.82
CA HIS A 11 -3.65 17.62 11.74
C HIS A 11 -2.51 18.55 11.29
N SER A 12 -2.77 19.44 10.32
CA SER A 12 -1.79 20.42 9.82
C SER A 12 -0.44 19.82 9.40
N LEU A 13 -0.45 18.58 8.89
CA LEU A 13 0.76 17.93 8.39
C LEU A 13 1.23 18.63 7.12
N LYS A 14 2.53 18.93 7.07
CA LYS A 14 3.11 19.73 5.98
C LYS A 14 3.06 19.01 4.64
N LYS A 15 3.47 17.74 4.60
CA LYS A 15 3.53 16.92 3.37
C LYS A 15 3.39 15.42 3.67
N ILE A 16 2.77 14.72 2.75
CA ILE A 16 2.72 13.27 2.60
C ILE A 16 3.64 12.92 1.43
N ILE A 17 4.62 12.05 1.67
CA ILE A 17 5.48 11.51 0.62
C ILE A 17 5.07 10.05 0.40
N LEU A 18 4.55 9.77 -0.79
CA LEU A 18 4.11 8.44 -1.18
C LEU A 18 5.17 7.80 -2.09
N PHE A 19 5.77 6.70 -1.63
CA PHE A 19 6.64 5.86 -2.44
C PHE A 19 5.83 4.78 -3.14
N ILE A 20 5.93 4.67 -4.46
CA ILE A 20 5.22 3.67 -5.27
C ILE A 20 6.14 3.04 -6.31
N ASP A 21 5.79 1.84 -6.74
CA ASP A 21 6.44 1.19 -7.88
C ASP A 21 6.07 1.90 -9.21
N ARG A 22 6.54 1.33 -10.32
CA ARG A 22 6.32 1.91 -11.66
C ARG A 22 5.17 1.26 -12.43
N ALA A 23 4.18 0.68 -11.74
CA ALA A 23 3.04 0.07 -12.39
C ALA A 23 2.29 1.05 -13.33
N THR A 24 1.75 0.53 -14.43
CA THR A 24 1.15 1.34 -15.51
C THR A 24 -0.08 2.13 -15.04
N TYR A 25 -0.87 1.54 -14.14
CA TYR A 25 -2.05 2.19 -13.57
C TYR A 25 -1.75 3.43 -12.71
N HIS A 26 -0.50 3.61 -12.24
CA HIS A 26 -0.08 4.85 -11.56
C HIS A 26 0.13 6.03 -12.52
N LYS A 27 0.12 5.80 -13.84
CA LYS A 27 0.37 6.82 -14.87
C LYS A 27 -0.89 7.25 -15.61
N THR A 28 -2.05 6.75 -15.19
CA THR A 28 -3.35 7.09 -15.78
C THR A 28 -3.65 8.59 -15.62
N PRO A 29 -4.42 9.19 -16.55
CA PRO A 29 -4.81 10.59 -16.46
C PRO A 29 -5.50 10.95 -15.14
N GLU A 30 -6.32 10.05 -14.61
CA GLU A 30 -7.07 10.21 -13.36
C GLU A 30 -6.12 10.32 -12.17
N VAL A 31 -5.12 9.45 -12.08
CA VAL A 31 -4.10 9.49 -11.02
C VAL A 31 -3.27 10.77 -11.13
N LYS A 32 -2.85 11.16 -12.35
CA LYS A 32 -2.11 12.40 -12.57
C LYS A 32 -2.92 13.63 -12.15
N LYS A 33 -4.21 13.67 -12.50
CA LYS A 33 -5.14 14.73 -12.11
C LYS A 33 -5.26 14.81 -10.59
N PHE A 34 -5.51 13.69 -9.93
CA PHE A 34 -5.61 13.62 -8.47
C PHE A 34 -4.35 14.14 -7.77
N VAL A 35 -3.16 13.75 -8.25
CA VAL A 35 -1.89 14.19 -7.66
C VAL A 35 -1.67 15.69 -7.89
N LYS A 36 -2.04 16.21 -9.06
CA LYS A 36 -1.96 17.63 -9.37
C LYS A 36 -2.87 18.48 -8.47
N GLU A 37 -4.09 18.00 -8.21
CA GLU A 37 -5.06 18.66 -7.32
C GLU A 37 -4.59 18.73 -5.86
N HIS A 38 -3.74 17.80 -5.44
CA HIS A 38 -3.24 17.70 -4.07
C HIS A 38 -1.73 17.96 -3.95
N LYS A 39 -1.12 18.63 -4.93
CA LYS A 39 0.35 18.82 -5.00
C LYS A 39 0.96 19.58 -3.82
N ASP A 40 0.13 20.34 -3.11
CA ASP A 40 0.48 21.11 -1.91
C ASP A 40 0.83 20.19 -0.74
N ILE A 41 0.09 19.09 -0.61
CA ILE A 41 0.22 18.15 0.50
C ILE A 41 0.77 16.78 0.08
N LEU A 42 0.57 16.33 -1.15
CA LEU A 42 0.96 15.00 -1.64
C LEU A 42 2.12 15.09 -2.62
N ARG A 43 3.19 14.34 -2.34
CA ARG A 43 4.33 14.16 -3.25
C ARG A 43 4.53 12.68 -3.55
N ILE A 44 4.54 12.32 -4.83
CA ILE A 44 4.86 10.96 -5.26
C ILE A 44 6.36 10.81 -5.53
N LYS A 45 6.93 9.68 -5.10
CA LYS A 45 8.28 9.21 -5.42
C LYS A 45 8.19 7.81 -6.03
N PHE A 46 8.66 7.68 -7.26
CA PHE A 46 8.73 6.39 -7.93
C PHE A 46 10.00 5.65 -7.53
N LEU A 47 9.85 4.39 -7.12
CA LEU A 47 10.95 3.48 -6.86
C LEU A 47 11.65 3.05 -8.16
N GLY A 48 12.85 2.47 -8.04
CA GLY A 48 13.62 1.91 -9.15
C GLY A 48 12.80 0.98 -10.05
N LYS A 49 13.09 0.96 -11.35
CA LYS A 49 12.42 0.02 -12.26
C LYS A 49 12.96 -1.39 -12.00
N GLY A 50 12.07 -2.35 -11.78
CA GLY A 50 12.47 -3.75 -11.54
C GLY A 50 13.20 -3.95 -10.20
N ASP A 51 12.95 -3.07 -9.23
CA ASP A 51 13.63 -3.10 -7.93
C ASP A 51 12.61 -3.33 -6.79
N PRO A 52 12.18 -4.58 -6.57
CA PRO A 52 11.25 -4.90 -5.49
C PRO A 52 11.89 -4.75 -4.09
N ASN A 53 13.22 -4.83 -3.99
CA ASN A 53 13.92 -4.76 -2.70
C ASN A 53 13.92 -3.36 -2.11
N SER A 54 13.85 -2.32 -2.95
CA SER A 54 13.66 -0.94 -2.49
C SER A 54 12.23 -0.64 -1.99
N ASN A 55 11.27 -1.53 -2.21
CA ASN A 55 9.91 -1.39 -1.69
C ASN A 55 9.80 -2.13 -0.34
N PRO A 56 9.75 -1.42 0.81
CA PRO A 56 9.66 -2.06 2.12
C PRO A 56 8.37 -2.89 2.28
N ILE A 57 7.32 -2.60 1.50
CA ILE A 57 6.08 -3.38 1.53
C ILE A 57 6.30 -4.83 1.07
N GLU A 58 7.23 -5.08 0.14
CA GLU A 58 7.50 -6.42 -0.37
C GLU A 58 8.05 -7.34 0.73
N SER A 59 9.02 -6.85 1.49
CA SER A 59 9.66 -7.63 2.55
C SER A 59 8.84 -7.67 3.84
N LEU A 60 8.24 -6.54 4.24
CA LEU A 60 7.53 -6.42 5.51
C LEU A 60 6.13 -7.03 5.46
N VAL A 61 5.41 -6.86 4.37
CA VAL A 61 3.99 -7.26 4.29
C VAL A 61 3.79 -8.42 3.33
N ASN A 62 4.12 -8.24 2.05
CA ASN A 62 3.76 -9.20 0.99
C ASN A 62 4.39 -10.58 1.24
N ARG A 63 5.70 -10.63 1.53
CA ARG A 63 6.40 -11.90 1.78
C ARG A 63 5.81 -12.65 2.98
N ARG A 64 5.50 -11.92 4.07
CA ARG A 64 4.94 -12.51 5.29
C ARG A 64 3.50 -12.98 5.08
N LEU A 65 2.68 -12.17 4.41
CA LEU A 65 1.32 -12.54 4.04
C LEU A 65 1.30 -13.77 3.15
N ASN A 66 2.14 -13.81 2.11
CA ASN A 66 2.21 -14.93 1.19
C ASN A 66 2.68 -16.21 1.89
N SER A 67 3.69 -16.13 2.77
CA SER A 67 4.13 -17.27 3.57
C SER A 67 3.03 -17.79 4.51
N ALA A 68 2.19 -16.91 5.07
CA ALA A 68 1.14 -17.31 6.01
C ALA A 68 -0.12 -17.84 5.33
N VAL A 69 -0.49 -17.28 4.18
CA VAL A 69 -1.80 -17.49 3.54
C VAL A 69 -1.68 -18.21 2.19
N GLY A 70 -0.58 -18.06 1.46
CA GLY A 70 -0.42 -18.58 0.10
C GLY A 70 0.43 -19.85 0.00
N VAL A 71 1.61 -19.87 0.62
CA VAL A 71 2.57 -20.98 0.50
C VAL A 71 2.06 -22.22 1.23
N ASP A 72 2.00 -23.35 0.52
CA ASP A 72 1.55 -24.66 1.02
C ASP A 72 0.14 -24.64 1.64
N ARG A 73 -0.70 -23.69 1.22
CA ARG A 73 -2.10 -23.58 1.63
C ARG A 73 -3.00 -23.74 0.43
N SER A 74 -4.00 -24.61 0.56
CA SER A 74 -5.13 -24.68 -0.37
C SER A 74 -6.37 -24.11 0.30
N HIS A 75 -7.04 -23.19 -0.38
CA HIS A 75 -8.29 -22.60 0.07
C HIS A 75 -9.43 -23.10 -0.81
N ALA A 76 -10.57 -23.42 -0.20
CA ALA A 76 -11.74 -23.91 -0.93
C ALA A 76 -12.35 -22.87 -1.88
N SER A 77 -12.13 -21.57 -1.62
CA SER A 77 -12.59 -20.49 -2.48
C SER A 77 -11.74 -19.22 -2.29
N ILE A 78 -11.91 -18.28 -3.22
CA ILE A 78 -11.31 -16.93 -3.14
C ILE A 78 -11.79 -16.19 -1.88
N ASP A 79 -13.04 -16.40 -1.44
CA ASP A 79 -13.59 -15.75 -0.26
C ASP A 79 -12.93 -16.25 1.04
N VAL A 80 -12.66 -17.55 1.13
CA VAL A 80 -11.94 -18.15 2.25
C VAL A 80 -10.51 -17.60 2.31
N MET A 81 -9.81 -17.57 1.17
CA MET A 81 -8.47 -16.97 1.07
C MET A 81 -8.49 -15.48 1.47
N THR A 82 -9.47 -14.73 0.99
CA THR A 82 -9.62 -13.29 1.28
C THR A 82 -9.84 -13.05 2.77
N THR A 83 -10.67 -13.88 3.41
CA THR A 83 -10.93 -13.82 4.85
C THR A 83 -9.65 -14.14 5.64
N ALA A 84 -8.91 -15.17 5.24
CA ALA A 84 -7.63 -15.50 5.86
C ALA A 84 -6.61 -14.35 5.74
N ALA A 85 -6.49 -13.74 4.55
CA ALA A 85 -5.63 -12.59 4.32
C ALA A 85 -6.02 -11.37 5.18
N ARG A 86 -7.31 -11.06 5.28
CA ARG A 86 -7.80 -9.97 6.16
C ARG A 86 -7.49 -10.23 7.63
N ASN A 87 -7.69 -11.46 8.09
CA ASN A 87 -7.38 -11.84 9.48
C ASN A 87 -5.89 -11.72 9.78
N PHE A 88 -5.04 -12.17 8.85
CA PHE A 88 -3.60 -11.98 8.96
C PHE A 88 -3.24 -10.49 9.06
N LEU A 89 -3.73 -9.66 8.13
CA LEU A 89 -3.41 -8.22 8.11
C LEU A 89 -3.92 -7.50 9.37
N ARG A 90 -5.09 -7.87 9.90
CA ARG A 90 -5.60 -7.31 11.16
C ARG A 90 -4.67 -7.60 12.33
N LYS A 91 -4.21 -8.86 12.45
CA LYS A 91 -3.26 -9.27 13.49
C LYS A 91 -1.89 -8.63 13.29
N TYR A 92 -1.42 -8.59 12.05
CA TYR A 92 -0.16 -7.96 11.68
C TYR A 92 -0.15 -6.48 12.10
N ASN A 93 -1.21 -5.73 11.76
CA ASN A 93 -1.32 -4.33 12.13
C ASN A 93 -1.39 -4.13 13.65
N SER A 94 -2.08 -5.01 14.41
CA SER A 94 -2.08 -4.87 15.88
C SER A 94 -0.70 -5.06 16.54
N ILE A 95 0.23 -5.74 15.87
CA ILE A 95 1.56 -6.04 16.41
C ILE A 95 2.60 -5.03 15.91
N TYR A 96 2.48 -4.58 14.65
CA TYR A 96 3.54 -3.83 13.97
C TYR A 96 3.12 -2.40 13.56
N ALA A 97 1.86 -2.00 13.72
CA ALA A 97 1.47 -0.60 13.51
C ALA A 97 1.88 0.24 14.72
N THR A 98 3.15 0.63 14.72
CA THR A 98 3.73 1.67 15.60
C THR A 98 4.42 2.68 14.71
#